data_AF-A0A924A6W3-F1
#
_entry.id   AF-A0A924A6W3-F1
#
_cell.length_a   1.000
_cell.length_b   1.000
_cell.length_c   1.000
_cell.angle_alpha   90.00
_cell.angle_beta   90.00
_cell.angle_gamma   90.00
#
_symmetry.space_group_name_H-M   'P 1'
#
loop_
_entity.id
_entity.type
_entity.pdbx_description
1 polymer ?
#
loop_
_entity_poly.entity_id
_entity_poly.type
_entity_poly.pdbx_seq_one_letter_code
_entity_poly.pdbx_strand_id
1 'polypeptide(L)'
;MMRLLAVLFLLPVIVKAELIQVPENCIQIAAVPCLVRSAKQEALQSKNKDYSYLVDSHSITKWISFGVVTKLDLLDGTLYVKKAEDSQTTFNVNDIQVKANSFFVARDKQKLKILDGEKFLMTEYQLSSNKEIGSVVVKIDFVDKKNLISFLSNFFHTKEQLVQYLKKSEGNWIKEFASQNANQTKVLVRSIASVEDQERNRLLKKQYDEKELKKVRETFFYRTFYR
;
A
#
# COMPACT_ATOMS: atom_id res chain seq x y z
N MET A 1 3.13 -75.85 6.56
CA MET A 1 3.86 -74.80 5.82
C MET A 1 2.80 -73.95 5.12
N MET A 2 2.34 -72.82 5.67
CA MET A 2 3.00 -71.51 5.79
C MET A 2 2.98 -70.72 4.46
N ARG A 3 2.62 -69.42 4.57
CA ARG A 3 2.35 -68.36 3.57
C ARG A 3 0.85 -68.20 3.29
N LEU A 4 0.07 -67.30 3.91
CA LEU A 4 0.30 -65.94 4.41
C LEU A 4 0.89 -65.03 3.33
N LEU A 5 0.03 -64.35 2.58
CA LEU A 5 0.36 -63.08 1.91
C LEU A 5 -0.87 -62.32 1.44
N ALA A 6 -0.95 -61.11 1.98
CA ALA A 6 -1.48 -59.89 1.37
C ALA A 6 -3.00 -59.77 1.17
N VAL A 7 -3.66 -59.51 2.30
CA VAL A 7 -4.64 -58.42 2.37
C VAL A 7 -3.94 -57.13 1.90
N LEU A 8 -4.28 -56.63 0.72
CA LEU A 8 -3.90 -55.29 0.29
C LEU A 8 -5.18 -54.51 -0.01
N PHE A 9 -5.56 -53.77 1.02
CA PHE A 9 -6.53 -52.69 1.03
C PHE A 9 -6.52 -51.88 -0.27
N LEU A 10 -7.61 -51.95 -1.02
CA LEU A 10 -8.05 -50.88 -1.92
C LEU A 10 -9.33 -50.30 -1.33
N LEU A 11 -9.20 -49.58 -0.22
CA LEU A 11 -10.19 -48.58 0.13
C LEU A 11 -9.88 -47.35 -0.73
N PRO A 12 -10.74 -46.97 -1.69
CA PRO A 12 -10.68 -45.63 -2.22
C PRO A 12 -10.98 -44.70 -1.04
N VAL A 13 -9.97 -43.96 -0.60
CA VAL A 13 -10.16 -42.79 0.25
C VAL A 13 -10.95 -41.81 -0.61
N ILE A 14 -12.28 -41.94 -0.54
CA ILE A 14 -13.20 -40.89 -0.92
C ILE A 14 -12.93 -39.80 0.11
N VAL A 15 -11.99 -38.91 -0.22
CA VAL A 15 -11.90 -37.60 0.42
C VAL A 15 -13.23 -36.96 0.10
N LYS A 16 -14.21 -37.10 1.01
CA LYS A 16 -15.38 -36.25 1.05
C LYS A 16 -14.81 -34.85 1.12
N ALA A 17 -14.81 -34.14 -0.01
CA ALA A 17 -14.85 -32.70 0.01
C ALA A 17 -16.16 -32.36 0.73
N GLU A 18 -16.11 -32.29 2.06
CA GLU A 18 -17.15 -31.62 2.82
C GLU A 18 -17.22 -30.22 2.19
N LEU A 19 -18.31 -29.97 1.46
CA LEU A 19 -18.69 -28.61 1.14
C LEU A 19 -18.86 -27.92 2.49
N ILE A 20 -17.82 -27.23 2.92
CA ILE A 20 -17.86 -26.36 4.10
C ILE A 20 -18.94 -25.32 3.75
N GLN A 21 -20.14 -25.51 4.29
CA GLN A 21 -21.20 -24.54 4.20
C GLN A 21 -20.74 -23.33 5.01
N VAL A 22 -20.27 -22.30 4.31
CA VAL A 22 -19.88 -21.03 4.94
C VAL A 22 -21.17 -20.34 5.38
N PRO A 23 -21.37 -20.08 6.69
CA PRO A 23 -22.56 -19.40 7.15
C PRO A 23 -22.66 -17.99 6.55
N GLU A 24 -23.86 -17.56 6.17
CA GLU A 24 -24.10 -16.22 5.60
C GLU A 24 -23.58 -15.09 6.52
N ASN A 25 -23.56 -15.32 7.84
CA ASN A 25 -23.13 -14.35 8.85
C ASN A 25 -21.70 -14.61 9.38
N CYS A 26 -20.83 -15.28 8.61
CA CYS A 26 -19.53 -15.74 9.09
C CYS A 26 -18.63 -14.65 9.71
N ILE A 27 -18.73 -13.39 9.26
CA ILE A 27 -17.98 -12.27 9.83
C ILE A 27 -18.45 -11.91 11.25
N GLN A 28 -19.77 -11.92 11.49
CA GLN A 28 -20.36 -11.53 12.78
C GLN A 28 -20.06 -12.57 13.87
N ILE A 29 -20.07 -13.85 13.51
CA ILE A 29 -19.73 -14.95 14.43
C ILE A 29 -18.22 -15.25 14.46
N ALA A 30 -17.42 -14.55 13.67
CA ALA A 30 -15.98 -14.75 13.50
C ALA A 30 -15.59 -16.18 13.08
N ALA A 31 -16.38 -16.81 12.20
CA ALA A 31 -16.08 -18.12 11.61
C ALA A 31 -15.08 -17.97 10.45
N VAL A 32 -14.09 -18.86 10.39
CA VAL A 32 -13.04 -18.85 9.36
C VAL A 32 -12.79 -20.25 8.78
N PRO A 33 -12.40 -20.38 7.50
CA PRO A 33 -12.33 -19.32 6.50
C PRO A 33 -13.72 -18.84 6.06
N CYS A 34 -13.85 -17.54 5.78
CA CYS A 34 -15.13 -16.91 5.42
C CYS A 34 -14.99 -16.14 4.12
N LEU A 35 -15.61 -16.66 3.05
CA LEU A 35 -15.62 -16.02 1.74
C LEU A 35 -16.94 -15.26 1.58
N VAL A 36 -16.85 -13.95 1.39
CA VAL A 36 -18.00 -13.07 1.23
C VAL A 36 -17.91 -12.40 -0.13
N ARG A 37 -18.98 -12.55 -0.92
CA ARG A 37 -19.22 -11.76 -2.12
C ARG A 37 -20.40 -10.83 -1.83
N SER A 38 -20.09 -9.55 -1.72
CA SER A 38 -21.08 -8.51 -1.47
C SER A 38 -21.95 -8.30 -2.72
N ALA A 39 -23.29 -8.42 -2.58
CA ALA A 39 -24.22 -8.05 -3.65
C ALA A 39 -24.60 -6.57 -3.61
N LYS A 40 -24.50 -5.95 -2.43
CA LYS A 40 -24.80 -4.55 -2.13
C LYS A 40 -23.81 -4.07 -1.08
N GLN A 41 -23.60 -2.77 -0.98
CA GLN A 41 -22.69 -2.24 0.03
C GLN A 41 -23.11 -2.72 1.44
N GLU A 42 -22.16 -3.31 2.16
CA GLU A 42 -22.40 -3.91 3.48
C GLU A 42 -21.53 -3.23 4.52
N ALA A 43 -22.20 -2.65 5.52
CA ALA A 43 -21.57 -2.22 6.75
C ALA A 43 -21.51 -3.43 7.68
N LEU A 44 -20.29 -3.86 7.98
CA LEU A 44 -20.04 -5.03 8.82
C LEU A 44 -19.30 -4.57 10.07
N GLN A 45 -19.56 -5.23 11.18
CA GLN A 45 -18.84 -5.00 12.42
C GLN A 45 -18.23 -6.32 12.88
N SER A 46 -16.97 -6.26 13.29
CA SER A 46 -16.32 -7.39 13.95
C SER A 46 -17.04 -7.74 15.26
N LYS A 47 -17.01 -9.02 15.64
CA LYS A 47 -17.63 -9.52 16.88
C LYS A 47 -17.25 -8.71 18.12
N ASN A 48 -15.97 -8.36 18.24
CA ASN A 48 -15.43 -7.60 19.38
C ASN A 48 -15.56 -6.08 19.21
N LYS A 49 -16.15 -5.60 18.10
CA LYS A 49 -16.26 -4.18 17.75
C LYS A 49 -14.92 -3.44 17.58
N ASP A 50 -13.82 -4.18 17.49
CA ASP A 50 -12.46 -3.66 17.21
C ASP A 50 -12.37 -2.94 15.86
N TYR A 51 -13.17 -3.40 14.89
CA TYR A 51 -13.24 -2.83 13.56
C TYR A 51 -14.67 -2.73 13.04
N SER A 52 -14.93 -1.66 12.28
CA SER A 52 -16.04 -1.57 11.34
C SER A 52 -15.52 -1.60 9.91
N TYR A 53 -16.26 -2.27 9.05
CA TYR A 53 -15.93 -2.49 7.65
C TYR A 53 -17.04 -1.96 6.78
N LEU A 54 -16.67 -1.39 5.64
CA LEU A 54 -17.59 -1.03 4.59
C LEU A 54 -17.09 -1.67 3.31
N VAL A 55 -17.80 -2.71 2.86
CA VAL A 55 -17.46 -3.49 1.67
C VAL A 55 -18.36 -3.00 0.54
N ASP A 56 -17.80 -2.57 -0.59
CA ASP A 56 -18.60 -2.14 -1.73
C ASP A 56 -19.35 -3.31 -2.39
N SER A 57 -20.39 -2.99 -3.15
CA SER A 57 -21.07 -3.93 -4.02
C SER A 57 -20.08 -4.66 -4.93
N HIS A 58 -20.31 -5.95 -5.18
CA HIS A 58 -19.48 -6.82 -6.03
C HIS A 58 -18.07 -7.13 -5.51
N SER A 59 -17.67 -6.59 -4.36
CA SER A 59 -16.38 -6.92 -3.76
C SER A 59 -16.36 -8.34 -3.24
N ILE A 60 -15.21 -9.00 -3.39
CA ILE A 60 -14.98 -10.37 -2.95
C ILE A 60 -13.89 -10.36 -1.89
N THR A 61 -14.23 -10.77 -0.67
CA THR A 61 -13.32 -10.81 0.47
C THR A 61 -13.24 -12.22 1.04
N LYS A 62 -12.03 -12.64 1.44
CA LYS A 62 -11.79 -13.91 2.12
C LYS A 62 -11.14 -13.63 3.47
N TRP A 63 -11.88 -13.86 4.54
CA TRP A 63 -11.42 -13.74 5.92
C TRP A 63 -10.72 -15.02 6.34
N ILE A 64 -9.51 -14.88 6.87
CA ILE A 64 -8.62 -16.00 7.23
C ILE A 64 -8.53 -16.14 8.75
N SER A 65 -8.49 -15.03 9.48
CA SER A 65 -8.46 -15.04 10.94
C SER A 65 -9.15 -13.80 11.53
N PHE A 66 -9.74 -13.98 12.71
CA PHE A 66 -10.20 -12.90 13.58
C PHE A 66 -9.44 -13.02 14.92
N GLY A 67 -9.14 -11.89 15.57
CA GLY A 67 -8.45 -11.85 16.87
C GLY A 67 -7.38 -10.77 16.94
N VAL A 68 -6.29 -11.05 17.68
CA VAL A 68 -5.15 -10.12 17.86
C VAL A 68 -4.55 -9.69 16.51
N VAL A 69 -4.51 -10.62 15.55
CA VAL A 69 -4.20 -10.33 14.15
C VAL A 69 -5.40 -10.73 13.32
N THR A 70 -6.09 -9.71 12.78
CA THR A 70 -7.17 -9.94 11.82
C THR A 70 -6.56 -10.01 10.43
N LYS A 71 -6.77 -11.11 9.71
CA LYS A 71 -6.22 -11.33 8.36
C LYS A 71 -7.35 -11.52 7.35
N LEU A 72 -7.31 -10.72 6.30
CA LEU A 72 -8.25 -10.76 5.18
C LEU A 72 -7.49 -10.68 3.85
N ASP A 73 -7.96 -11.43 2.87
CA ASP A 73 -7.63 -11.22 1.47
C ASP A 73 -8.78 -10.51 0.77
N LEU A 74 -8.55 -9.29 0.28
CA LEU A 74 -9.42 -8.72 -0.75
C LEU A 74 -9.03 -9.42 -2.05
N LEU A 75 -9.99 -10.03 -2.75
CA LEU A 75 -9.75 -10.72 -4.02
C LEU A 75 -10.11 -9.84 -5.22
N ASP A 76 -11.12 -8.99 -5.08
CA ASP A 76 -11.56 -7.99 -6.07
C ASP A 76 -12.44 -6.93 -5.38
N GLY A 77 -12.45 -5.70 -5.91
CA GLY A 77 -13.34 -4.62 -5.45
C GLY A 77 -12.70 -3.68 -4.41
N THR A 78 -13.53 -3.13 -3.51
CA THR A 78 -13.10 -2.13 -2.52
C THR A 78 -13.57 -2.46 -1.10
N LEU A 79 -12.74 -2.07 -0.13
CA LEU A 79 -12.98 -2.27 1.29
C LEU A 79 -12.46 -1.04 2.05
N TYR A 80 -13.32 -0.40 2.82
CA TYR A 80 -12.93 0.58 3.84
C TYR A 80 -12.95 -0.08 5.21
N VAL A 81 -11.90 0.14 6.00
CA VAL A 81 -11.76 -0.37 7.35
C VAL A 81 -11.51 0.78 8.30
N LYS A 82 -12.24 0.79 9.42
CA LYS A 82 -12.02 1.70 10.53
C LYS A 82 -11.85 0.90 11.83
N LYS A 83 -10.72 1.10 12.47
CA LYS A 83 -10.35 0.56 13.77
C LYS A 83 -10.95 1.43 14.89
N ALA A 84 -11.40 0.79 15.95
CA ALA A 84 -11.79 1.45 17.18
C ALA A 84 -10.55 2.05 17.88
N GLU A 85 -10.72 3.19 18.55
CA GLU A 85 -9.60 3.97 19.14
C GLU A 85 -8.79 3.15 20.16
N ASP A 86 -9.44 2.31 20.95
CA ASP A 86 -8.80 1.52 22.01
C ASP A 86 -8.28 0.15 21.56
N SER A 87 -8.43 -0.19 20.29
CA SER A 87 -8.11 -1.53 19.83
C SER A 87 -6.60 -1.73 19.69
N GLN A 88 -6.08 -2.84 20.20
CA GLN A 88 -4.67 -3.23 20.03
C GLN A 88 -4.45 -4.24 18.89
N THR A 89 -5.52 -4.63 18.20
CA THR A 89 -5.42 -5.61 17.12
C THR A 89 -4.66 -5.03 15.92
N THR A 90 -3.92 -5.90 15.25
CA THR A 90 -3.28 -5.58 13.97
C THR A 90 -4.13 -6.12 12.83
N PHE A 91 -4.11 -5.42 11.69
CA PHE A 91 -4.90 -5.80 10.52
C PHE A 91 -3.98 -6.08 9.34
N ASN A 92 -4.13 -7.27 8.75
CA ASN A 92 -3.39 -7.68 7.57
C ASN A 92 -4.34 -7.80 6.37
N VAL A 93 -4.04 -7.05 5.31
CA VAL A 93 -4.73 -7.13 4.02
C VAL A 93 -3.80 -7.83 3.05
N ASN A 94 -4.18 -9.02 2.59
CA ASN A 94 -3.38 -9.81 1.66
C ASN A 94 -1.91 -9.94 2.10
N ASP A 95 -1.68 -10.22 3.38
CA ASP A 95 -0.36 -10.30 4.01
C ASP A 95 0.41 -8.98 4.18
N ILE A 96 -0.17 -7.82 3.81
CA ILE A 96 0.36 -6.51 4.19
C ILE A 96 -0.21 -6.10 5.54
N GLN A 97 0.65 -5.89 6.52
CA GLN A 97 0.27 -5.29 7.78
C GLN A 97 -0.05 -3.80 7.60
N VAL A 98 -1.29 -3.42 7.90
CA VAL A 98 -1.75 -2.03 7.86
C VAL A 98 -1.73 -1.47 9.27
N LYS A 99 -1.00 -0.36 9.46
CA LYS A 99 -0.83 0.30 10.77
C LYS A 99 -1.81 1.44 11.01
N ALA A 100 -2.46 1.94 9.96
CA ALA A 100 -3.40 3.06 10.05
C ALA A 100 -4.68 2.63 10.78
N ASN A 101 -5.27 3.52 11.60
CA ASN A 101 -6.55 3.22 12.25
C ASN A 101 -7.73 3.32 11.27
N SER A 102 -7.58 4.06 10.18
CA SER A 102 -8.54 4.05 9.08
C SER A 102 -7.80 3.88 7.78
N PHE A 103 -8.29 3.00 6.91
CA PHE A 103 -7.66 2.75 5.63
C PHE A 103 -8.65 2.29 4.58
N PHE A 104 -8.31 2.59 3.33
CA PHE A 104 -9.10 2.25 2.16
C PHE A 104 -8.28 1.29 1.30
N VAL A 105 -8.89 0.19 0.91
CA VAL A 105 -8.27 -0.85 0.08
C VAL A 105 -9.05 -0.97 -1.21
N ALA A 106 -8.39 -0.79 -2.35
CA ALA A 106 -8.95 -1.11 -3.65
C ALA A 106 -8.08 -2.18 -4.31
N ARG A 107 -8.70 -3.21 -4.86
CA ARG A 107 -8.01 -4.25 -5.60
C ARG A 107 -8.65 -4.46 -6.95
N ASP A 108 -7.79 -4.57 -7.96
CA ASP A 108 -8.14 -5.10 -9.26
C ASP A 108 -7.31 -6.37 -9.54
N LYS A 109 -7.37 -6.88 -10.78
CA LYS A 109 -6.67 -8.11 -11.17
C LYS A 109 -5.14 -8.03 -11.05
N GLN A 110 -4.56 -6.82 -11.14
CA GLN A 110 -3.12 -6.59 -11.26
C GLN A 110 -2.53 -5.82 -10.08
N LYS A 111 -3.36 -5.08 -9.34
CA LYS A 111 -2.89 -4.11 -8.36
C LYS A 111 -3.72 -4.15 -7.09
N LEU A 112 -3.04 -3.90 -5.98
CA LEU A 112 -3.64 -3.63 -4.69
C LEU A 112 -3.22 -2.23 -4.25
N LYS A 113 -4.18 -1.37 -3.96
CA LYS A 113 -3.98 0.00 -3.49
C LYS A 113 -4.46 0.10 -2.06
N ILE A 114 -3.60 0.56 -1.15
CA ILE A 114 -3.94 0.80 0.25
C ILE A 114 -3.67 2.27 0.54
N LEU A 115 -4.72 3.01 0.90
CA LEU A 115 -4.65 4.41 1.34
C LEU A 115 -4.78 4.47 2.85
N ASP A 116 -3.79 5.07 3.50
CA ASP A 116 -3.86 5.48 4.90
C ASP A 116 -4.85 6.67 5.02
N GLY A 117 -5.93 6.50 5.77
CA GLY A 117 -6.98 7.51 5.91
C GLY A 117 -6.60 8.70 6.81
N GLU A 118 -5.52 8.60 7.58
CA GLU A 118 -5.02 9.67 8.45
C GLU A 118 -3.91 10.47 7.74
N LYS A 119 -2.97 9.77 7.11
CA LYS A 119 -1.84 10.38 6.40
C LYS A 119 -2.13 10.68 4.93
N PHE A 120 -3.25 10.18 4.42
CA PHE A 120 -3.63 10.29 3.01
C PHE A 120 -2.51 9.86 2.05
N LEU A 121 -1.75 8.86 2.46
CA LEU A 121 -0.67 8.27 1.68
C LEU A 121 -1.19 6.96 1.06
N MET A 122 -1.16 6.86 -0.27
CA MET A 122 -1.51 5.62 -0.96
C MET A 122 -0.25 4.83 -1.29
N THR A 123 -0.26 3.54 -0.97
CA THR A 123 0.74 2.58 -1.43
C THR A 123 0.10 1.62 -2.43
N GLU A 124 0.68 1.53 -3.62
CA GLU A 124 0.28 0.59 -4.67
C GLU A 124 1.26 -0.58 -4.72
N TYR A 125 0.70 -1.79 -4.74
CA TYR A 125 1.42 -3.05 -4.83
C TYR A 125 1.03 -3.76 -6.13
N GLN A 126 2.01 -4.33 -6.82
CA GLN A 126 1.75 -5.18 -7.99
C GLN A 126 1.36 -6.57 -7.49
N LEU A 127 0.34 -7.15 -8.08
CA LEU A 127 -0.01 -8.55 -7.88
C LEU A 127 0.66 -9.38 -8.97
N SER A 128 1.40 -10.40 -8.55
CA SER A 128 1.94 -11.39 -9.49
C SER A 128 0.83 -12.32 -10.00
N SER A 129 1.09 -13.06 -11.08
CA SER A 129 0.18 -14.05 -11.67
C SER A 129 -0.35 -15.07 -10.65
N ASN A 130 0.43 -15.34 -9.60
CA ASN A 130 0.11 -16.29 -8.54
C ASN A 130 -0.68 -15.66 -7.38
N LYS A 131 -1.14 -14.40 -7.53
CA LYS A 131 -1.82 -13.59 -6.50
C LYS A 131 -0.96 -13.28 -5.26
N GLU A 132 0.32 -13.61 -5.29
CA GLU A 132 1.29 -13.16 -4.29
C GLU A 132 1.53 -11.67 -4.47
N ILE A 133 1.60 -10.95 -3.35
CA ILE A 133 1.93 -9.54 -3.33
C ILE A 133 3.37 -9.37 -3.76
N GLY A 134 3.55 -8.72 -4.91
CA GLY A 134 4.85 -8.31 -5.39
C GLY A 134 5.38 -7.08 -4.66
N SER A 135 6.50 -6.54 -5.13
CA SER A 135 7.10 -5.33 -4.57
C SER A 135 6.15 -4.13 -4.60
N VAL A 136 6.34 -3.20 -3.65
CA VAL A 136 5.74 -1.86 -3.71
C VAL A 136 6.11 -1.23 -5.04
N VAL A 137 5.10 -0.82 -5.81
CA VAL A 137 5.30 -0.19 -7.12
C VAL A 137 5.42 1.31 -6.96
N VAL A 138 4.50 1.90 -6.20
CA VAL A 138 4.43 3.36 -6.03
C VAL A 138 3.92 3.71 -4.63
N LYS A 139 4.51 4.76 -4.05
CA LYS A 139 3.90 5.52 -2.95
C LYS A 139 3.45 6.86 -3.52
N ILE A 140 2.17 7.15 -3.40
CA ILE A 140 1.54 8.35 -3.96
C ILE A 140 1.11 9.24 -2.80
N ASP A 141 1.76 10.39 -2.71
CA ASP A 141 1.25 11.53 -1.96
C ASP A 141 0.20 12.23 -2.83
N PHE A 142 -1.02 12.41 -2.32
CA PHE A 142 -2.05 13.12 -3.07
C PHE A 142 -1.81 14.63 -2.98
N VAL A 143 -0.92 15.16 -3.82
CA VAL A 143 -0.73 16.63 -3.90
C VAL A 143 -1.97 17.30 -4.50
N ASP A 144 -2.71 16.60 -5.37
CA ASP A 144 -3.97 17.07 -5.95
C ASP A 144 -5.19 16.47 -5.23
N LYS A 145 -6.00 17.33 -4.63
CA LYS A 145 -7.28 16.99 -3.97
C LYS A 145 -8.24 16.26 -4.91
N LYS A 146 -8.21 16.54 -6.22
CA LYS A 146 -9.08 15.90 -7.20
C LYS A 146 -8.81 14.39 -7.32
N ASN A 147 -7.53 13.99 -7.32
CA ASN A 147 -7.14 12.59 -7.41
C ASN A 147 -7.55 11.82 -6.15
N LEU A 148 -7.39 12.42 -4.98
CA LEU A 148 -7.87 11.84 -3.72
C LEU A 148 -9.39 11.66 -3.74
N ILE A 149 -10.15 12.70 -4.12
CA ILE A 149 -11.62 12.64 -4.18
C ILE A 149 -12.07 11.56 -5.17
N SER A 150 -11.44 11.48 -6.35
CA SER A 150 -11.74 10.45 -7.35
C SER A 150 -11.41 9.03 -6.88
N PHE A 151 -10.42 8.86 -6.02
CA PHE A 151 -10.12 7.58 -5.41
C PHE A 151 -11.17 7.22 -4.35
N LEU A 152 -11.45 8.16 -3.44
CA LEU A 152 -12.40 7.98 -2.34
C LEU A 152 -13.84 7.77 -2.82
N SER A 153 -14.24 8.34 -3.95
CA SER A 153 -15.58 8.15 -4.50
C SER A 153 -15.95 6.69 -4.77
N ASN A 154 -14.96 5.80 -4.93
CA ASN A 154 -15.19 4.37 -5.15
C ASN A 154 -15.56 3.60 -3.86
N PHE A 155 -15.59 4.28 -2.71
CA PHE A 155 -15.88 3.68 -1.41
C PHE A 155 -17.22 4.16 -0.83
N PHE A 156 -17.82 5.19 -1.41
CA PHE A 156 -19.06 5.79 -0.92
C PHE A 156 -20.14 5.70 -1.99
N HIS A 157 -21.30 5.18 -1.62
CA HIS A 157 -22.40 4.98 -2.56
C HIS A 157 -23.11 6.30 -2.89
N THR A 158 -23.16 7.23 -1.94
CA THR A 158 -23.78 8.54 -2.17
C THR A 158 -22.77 9.66 -2.06
N LYS A 159 -23.03 10.73 -2.84
CA LYS A 159 -22.24 11.95 -2.79
C LYS A 159 -22.26 12.56 -1.38
N GLU A 160 -23.40 12.45 -0.68
CA GLU A 160 -23.57 12.98 0.67
C GLU A 160 -22.65 12.30 1.67
N GLN A 161 -22.51 10.96 1.61
CA GLN A 161 -21.59 10.20 2.47
C GLN A 161 -20.14 10.63 2.25
N LEU A 162 -19.73 10.73 0.97
CA LEU A 162 -18.40 11.21 0.62
C LEU A 162 -18.17 12.63 1.13
N VAL A 163 -19.13 13.54 0.94
CA VAL A 163 -19.04 14.93 1.40
C VAL A 163 -18.94 15.00 2.93
N GLN A 164 -19.72 14.19 3.66
CA GLN A 164 -19.64 14.13 5.12
C GLN A 164 -18.27 13.63 5.59
N TYR A 165 -17.74 12.57 4.97
CA TYR A 165 -16.39 12.08 5.23
C TYR A 165 -15.36 13.18 4.97
N LEU A 166 -15.42 13.83 3.80
CA LEU A 166 -14.49 14.88 3.42
C LEU A 166 -14.51 16.04 4.42
N LYS A 167 -15.70 16.53 4.83
CA LYS A 167 -15.85 17.59 5.84
C LYS A 167 -15.22 17.20 7.18
N LYS A 168 -15.43 15.96 7.64
CA LYS A 168 -14.83 15.46 8.88
C LYS A 168 -13.31 15.35 8.78
N SER A 169 -12.81 14.99 7.61
CA SER A 169 -11.39 14.75 7.36
C SER A 169 -10.60 16.03 6.98
N GLU A 170 -11.28 17.13 6.66
CA GLU A 170 -10.70 18.35 6.09
C GLU A 170 -9.59 18.95 6.97
N GLY A 171 -9.81 19.04 8.28
CA GLY A 171 -8.81 19.57 9.19
C GLY A 171 -7.53 18.72 9.25
N ASN A 172 -7.67 17.40 9.22
CA ASN A 172 -6.52 16.48 9.21
C ASN A 172 -5.80 16.53 7.86
N TRP A 173 -6.56 16.58 6.77
CA TRP A 173 -6.03 16.73 5.41
C TRP A 173 -5.19 18.00 5.27
N ILE A 174 -5.69 19.15 5.71
CA ILE A 174 -4.96 20.43 5.59
C ILE A 174 -3.62 20.36 6.35
N LYS A 175 -3.62 19.79 7.56
CA LYS A 175 -2.41 19.63 8.36
C LYS A 175 -1.39 18.71 7.68
N GLU A 176 -1.86 17.57 7.18
CA GLU A 176 -0.99 16.60 6.53
C GLU A 176 -0.47 17.11 5.19
N PHE A 177 -1.31 17.77 4.39
CA PHE A 177 -0.91 18.41 3.14
C PHE A 177 0.18 19.46 3.37
N ALA A 178 0.04 20.31 4.41
CA ALA A 178 1.07 21.28 4.75
C ALA A 178 2.40 20.60 5.15
N SER A 179 2.33 19.50 5.92
CA SER A 179 3.49 18.69 6.31
C SER A 179 4.19 18.06 5.09
N GLN A 180 3.42 17.43 4.19
CA GLN A 180 3.94 16.81 2.98
C GLN A 180 4.58 17.83 2.05
N ASN A 181 3.91 18.97 1.82
CA ASN A 181 4.46 20.04 0.98
C ASN A 181 5.75 20.64 1.56
N ALA A 182 5.81 20.84 2.88
CA ALA A 182 7.04 21.30 3.54
C ALA A 182 8.19 20.29 3.40
N ASN A 183 7.91 18.99 3.50
CA ASN A 183 8.91 17.95 3.34
C ASN A 183 9.41 17.86 1.89
N GLN A 184 8.49 17.87 0.91
CA GLN A 184 8.84 17.86 -0.51
C GLN A 184 9.66 19.10 -0.88
N THR A 185 9.27 20.28 -0.40
CA THR A 185 10.01 21.54 -0.62
C THR A 185 11.44 21.45 -0.04
N LYS A 186 11.61 20.91 1.18
CA LYS A 186 12.94 20.70 1.77
C LYS A 186 13.81 19.76 0.95
N VAL A 187 13.23 18.68 0.41
CA VAL A 187 13.96 17.74 -0.45
C VAL A 187 14.38 18.40 -1.76
N LEU A 188 13.48 19.17 -2.38
CA LEU A 188 13.78 19.92 -3.61
C LEU A 188 14.86 20.99 -3.39
N VAL A 189 14.79 21.74 -2.30
CA VAL A 189 15.83 22.73 -1.97
C VAL A 189 17.19 22.06 -1.79
N ARG A 190 17.25 20.90 -1.12
CA ARG A 190 18.50 20.13 -0.97
C ARG A 190 19.02 19.59 -2.30
N SER A 191 18.14 19.13 -3.19
CA SER A 191 18.57 18.63 -4.49
C SER A 191 19.11 19.74 -5.38
N ILE A 192 18.44 20.90 -5.41
CA ILE A 192 18.91 22.09 -6.13
C ILE A 192 20.27 22.53 -5.61
N ALA A 193 20.42 22.68 -4.29
CA ALA A 193 21.69 23.06 -3.68
C ALA A 193 22.83 22.07 -4.01
N SER A 194 22.53 20.76 -4.07
CA SER A 194 23.51 19.75 -4.45
C SER A 194 23.94 19.87 -5.91
N VAL A 195 23.02 20.20 -6.82
CA VAL A 195 23.32 20.38 -8.25
C VAL A 195 24.15 21.66 -8.45
N GLU A 196 23.76 22.75 -7.79
CA GLU A 196 24.47 24.03 -7.83
C GLU A 196 25.92 23.88 -7.30
N ASP A 197 26.13 23.13 -6.22
CA ASP A 197 27.46 22.91 -5.67
C ASP A 197 28.33 22.04 -6.59
N GLN A 198 27.76 21.01 -7.22
CA GLN A 198 28.45 20.22 -8.24
C GLN A 198 28.87 21.07 -9.44
N GLU A 199 28.00 21.95 -9.91
CA GLU A 199 28.29 22.84 -11.03
C GLU A 199 29.36 23.87 -10.68
N ARG A 200 29.29 24.45 -9.48
CA ARG A 200 30.32 25.35 -8.94
C ARG A 200 31.69 24.66 -8.88
N ASN A 201 31.75 23.45 -8.34
CA ASN A 201 32.99 22.67 -8.25
C ASN A 201 33.55 22.32 -9.64
N ARG A 202 32.67 22.04 -10.61
CA ARG A 202 33.08 21.81 -12.01
C ARG A 202 33.68 23.07 -12.66
N LEU A 203 33.10 24.23 -12.42
CA LEU A 203 33.62 25.51 -12.93
C LEU A 203 34.97 25.86 -12.30
N LEU A 204 35.11 25.69 -10.98
CA LEU A 204 36.39 25.90 -10.27
C LEU A 204 37.49 24.99 -10.80
N LYS A 205 37.17 23.71 -11.04
CA LYS A 205 38.12 22.75 -11.62
C LYS A 205 38.57 23.17 -13.03
N LYS A 206 37.64 23.58 -13.90
CA LYS A 206 37.98 24.09 -15.24
C LYS A 206 38.92 25.30 -15.17
N GLN A 207 38.63 26.27 -14.30
CA GLN A 207 39.49 27.45 -14.13
C GLN A 207 40.88 27.09 -13.61
N TYR A 208 40.97 26.09 -12.73
CA TYR A 208 42.25 25.59 -12.25
C TYR A 208 43.05 24.92 -13.37
N ASP A 209 42.43 24.02 -14.13
CA ASP A 209 43.05 23.31 -15.24
C ASP A 209 43.54 24.29 -16.34
N GLU A 210 42.76 25.34 -16.65
CA GLU A 210 43.16 26.40 -17.59
C GLU A 210 44.37 27.19 -17.09
N LYS A 211 44.43 27.52 -15.80
CA LYS A 211 45.59 28.21 -15.20
C LYS A 211 46.84 27.34 -15.23
N GLU A 212 46.72 26.05 -14.91
CA GLU A 212 47.84 25.11 -15.00
C GLU A 212 48.34 24.95 -16.44
N LEU A 213 47.43 24.78 -17.42
CA LEU A 213 47.79 24.77 -18.84
C LEU A 213 48.53 26.04 -19.28
N LYS A 214 48.08 27.21 -18.83
CA LYS A 214 48.75 28.48 -19.11
C LYS A 214 50.18 28.51 -18.53
N LYS A 215 50.36 28.12 -17.26
CA LYS A 215 51.70 28.05 -16.63
C LYS A 215 52.62 27.08 -17.37
N VAL A 216 52.12 25.91 -17.77
CA VAL A 216 52.90 24.91 -18.52
C VAL A 216 53.37 25.50 -19.85
N ARG A 217 52.48 26.19 -20.58
CA ARG A 217 52.83 26.89 -21.83
C ARG A 217 53.88 27.98 -21.60
N GLU A 218 53.69 28.84 -20.61
CA GLU A 218 54.65 29.91 -20.27
C GLU A 218 56.03 29.34 -19.91
N THR A 219 56.05 28.28 -19.09
CA THR A 219 57.29 27.58 -18.71
C THR A 219 57.99 26.97 -19.92
N PHE A 220 57.24 26.34 -20.83
CA PHE A 220 57.78 25.80 -22.08
C PHE A 220 58.38 26.91 -22.95
N PHE A 221 57.66 28.01 -23.16
CA PHE A 221 58.13 29.15 -23.94
C PHE A 221 59.42 29.73 -23.36
N TYR A 222 59.46 29.98 -22.04
CA TYR A 222 60.63 30.53 -21.38
C TYR A 222 61.85 29.61 -21.51
N ARG A 223 61.68 28.30 -21.32
CA ARG A 223 62.75 27.30 -21.47
C ARG A 223 63.27 27.18 -22.90
N THR A 224 62.41 27.39 -23.89
CA THR A 224 62.73 27.14 -25.31
C THR A 224 63.35 28.36 -25.98
N PHE A 225 62.89 29.57 -25.64
CA PHE A 225 63.24 30.80 -26.38
C PHE A 225 64.04 31.84 -25.58
N TYR A 226 64.14 31.72 -24.25
CA TYR A 226 64.87 32.66 -23.39
C TYR A 226 66.13 32.04 -22.76
N ARG A 227 66.70 31.01 -23.39
CA ARG A 227 68.04 30.51 -23.09
C ARG A 227 69.09 31.19 -23.96
#